data_AF-A0A2T5VE34-F1
#
_entry.id   AF-A0A2T5VE34-F1
#
_cell.length_a   1.000
_cell.length_b   1.000
_cell.length_c   1.000
_cell.angle_alpha   90.00
_cell.angle_beta   90.00
_cell.angle_gamma   90.00
#
_symmetry.space_group_name_H-M   'P 1'
#
loop_
_entity.id
_entity.type
_entity.pdbx_description
1 polymer ?
#
loop_
_entity_poly.entity_id
_entity_poly.type
_entity_poly.pdbx_seq_one_letter_code
_entity_poly.pdbx_strand_id
1 'polypeptide(L)'
;MLSRFRSRTIALSILAGVLFVSGPAAAESFNSLKTSGYKTSKMTQNKAGRTGWYLTGENNRFFCPLTARYVVLNGQTLGFIQPSGRIMELDRAVFEKTAGYTITEPHIRDLRAGRPHAKFVGRCLRQ
;
A
#
# COMPACT_ATOMS: atom_id res chain seq x y z
N MET A 1 57.92 -22.98 51.81
CA MET A 1 56.88 -21.97 51.47
C MET A 1 56.01 -22.59 50.38
N LEU A 2 54.80 -23.08 50.70
CA LEU A 2 53.49 -22.41 50.48
C LEU A 2 53.31 -22.00 48.99
N SER A 3 52.23 -22.25 48.25
CA SER A 3 50.86 -22.74 48.50
C SER A 3 50.09 -22.70 47.16
N ARG A 4 49.27 -23.74 46.88
CA ARG A 4 47.89 -23.74 46.33
C ARG A 4 47.48 -22.98 45.04
N PHE A 5 46.85 -23.76 44.13
CA PHE A 5 45.49 -23.63 43.55
C PHE A 5 44.97 -22.26 43.04
N ARG A 6 44.55 -22.20 41.75
CA ARG A 6 43.22 -21.74 41.24
C ARG A 6 43.29 -21.57 39.71
N SER A 7 42.56 -22.31 38.88
CA SER A 7 41.10 -22.36 38.64
C SER A 7 40.53 -21.12 37.93
N ARG A 8 39.88 -21.40 36.78
CA ARG A 8 38.85 -20.63 36.04
C ARG A 8 39.40 -19.44 35.25
N THR A 9 39.12 -19.28 33.96
CA THR A 9 37.76 -19.02 33.45
C THR A 9 37.70 -19.27 31.93
N ILE A 10 36.83 -20.19 31.48
CA ILE A 10 36.43 -20.30 30.08
C ILE A 10 35.46 -19.14 29.82
N ALA A 11 35.82 -18.20 28.95
CA ALA A 11 34.95 -17.09 28.58
C ALA A 11 33.80 -17.62 27.71
N LEU A 12 32.62 -17.75 28.31
CA LEU A 12 31.38 -18.12 27.63
C LEU A 12 30.77 -16.85 27.04
N SER A 13 31.07 -16.54 25.78
CA SER A 13 30.46 -15.42 25.05
C SER A 13 29.05 -15.81 24.61
N ILE A 14 28.04 -15.45 25.41
CA ILE A 14 26.62 -15.62 25.05
C ILE A 14 26.27 -14.54 24.02
N LEU A 15 26.24 -14.92 22.74
CA LEU A 15 25.69 -14.10 21.67
C LEU A 15 24.16 -14.14 21.78
N ALA A 16 23.57 -13.14 22.44
CA ALA A 16 22.12 -12.97 22.48
C ALA A 16 21.64 -12.48 21.11
N GLY A 17 21.24 -13.42 20.25
CA GLY A 17 20.57 -13.13 18.99
C GLY A 17 19.18 -12.56 19.25
N VAL A 18 19.02 -11.25 19.03
CA VAL A 18 17.70 -10.60 19.00
C VAL A 18 16.98 -11.12 17.76
N LEU A 19 16.08 -12.09 17.95
CA LEU A 19 15.14 -12.51 16.93
C LEU A 19 14.12 -11.38 16.71
N PHE A 20 14.38 -10.53 15.73
CA PHE A 20 13.34 -9.66 15.18
C PHE A 20 12.26 -10.56 14.56
N VAL A 21 11.19 -10.82 15.31
CA VAL A 21 9.99 -11.48 14.78
C VAL A 21 9.31 -10.49 13.85
N SER A 22 9.73 -10.48 12.58
CA SER A 22 8.94 -9.89 11.51
C SER A 22 7.75 -10.81 11.27
N GLY A 23 6.65 -10.59 12.00
CA GLY A 23 5.38 -11.24 11.71
C GLY A 23 4.96 -10.96 10.26
N PRO A 24 4.33 -11.92 9.57
CA PRO A 24 3.86 -11.70 8.21
C PRO A 24 2.97 -10.46 8.19
N ALA A 25 3.27 -9.51 7.30
CA ALA A 25 2.42 -8.34 7.09
C ALA A 25 1.02 -8.84 6.70
N ALA A 26 0.07 -8.78 7.63
CA ALA A 26 -1.30 -9.20 7.38
C ALA A 26 -1.83 -8.44 6.16
N ALA A 27 -2.13 -9.19 5.10
CA ALA A 27 -2.70 -8.66 3.89
C ALA A 27 -4.21 -8.56 4.08
N GLU A 28 -4.68 -7.35 4.40
CA GLU A 28 -6.08 -7.07 4.65
C GLU A 28 -6.79 -6.56 3.39
N SER A 29 -8.10 -6.73 3.33
CA SER A 29 -8.91 -6.15 2.23
C SER A 29 -9.29 -4.70 2.55
N PHE A 30 -9.48 -3.87 1.53
CA PHE A 30 -9.94 -2.50 1.74
C PHE A 30 -11.33 -2.47 2.42
N ASN A 31 -12.26 -3.32 1.99
CA ASN A 31 -13.61 -3.38 2.57
C ASN A 31 -13.60 -3.83 4.03
N SER A 32 -12.80 -4.84 4.41
CA SER A 32 -12.70 -5.26 5.82
C SER A 32 -12.25 -4.10 6.70
N LEU A 33 -11.18 -3.41 6.30
CA LEU A 33 -10.66 -2.26 7.05
C LEU A 33 -11.68 -1.10 7.13
N LYS A 34 -12.41 -0.81 6.05
CA LYS A 34 -13.46 0.21 6.05
C LYS A 34 -14.59 -0.13 7.02
N THR A 35 -15.08 -1.36 7.00
CA THR A 35 -16.14 -1.83 7.91
C THR A 35 -15.66 -1.81 9.37
N SER A 36 -14.37 -2.09 9.62
CA SER A 36 -13.75 -1.96 10.94
C SER A 36 -13.45 -0.52 11.37
N GLY A 37 -13.93 0.49 10.63
CA GLY A 37 -13.83 1.90 11.04
C GLY A 37 -12.54 2.62 10.67
N TYR A 38 -11.65 2.01 9.86
CA TYR A 38 -10.41 2.66 9.45
C TYR A 38 -10.67 3.89 8.57
N LYS A 39 -9.94 4.97 8.86
CA LYS A 39 -10.01 6.22 8.10
C LYS A 39 -9.07 6.17 6.91
N THR A 40 -9.60 6.50 5.74
CA THR A 40 -8.84 6.53 4.48
C THR A 40 -8.20 7.90 4.31
N SER A 41 -6.91 7.96 4.01
CA SER A 41 -6.21 9.21 3.68
C SER A 41 -6.62 9.75 2.31
N LYS A 42 -6.17 10.96 1.98
CA LYS A 42 -6.07 11.38 0.56
C LYS A 42 -5.12 10.45 -0.19
N MET A 43 -5.26 10.40 -1.52
CA MET A 43 -4.33 9.63 -2.36
C MET A 43 -2.92 10.17 -2.17
N THR A 44 -1.96 9.27 -2.03
CA THR A 44 -0.55 9.60 -1.77
C THR A 44 0.35 8.51 -2.33
N GLN A 45 1.66 8.66 -2.12
CA GLN A 45 2.66 7.65 -2.43
C GLN A 45 3.27 7.10 -1.13
N ASN A 46 3.58 5.81 -1.11
CA ASN A 46 4.37 5.23 -0.03
C ASN A 46 5.87 5.48 -0.24
N LYS A 47 6.70 5.02 0.70
CA LYS A 47 8.18 5.14 0.62
C LYS A 47 8.79 4.51 -0.64
N ALA A 48 8.08 3.55 -1.26
CA ALA A 48 8.50 2.89 -2.49
C ALA A 48 7.93 3.56 -3.76
N GLY A 49 7.33 4.74 -3.65
CA GLY A 49 6.76 5.49 -4.78
C GLY A 49 5.45 4.92 -5.33
N ARG A 50 4.86 3.89 -4.71
CA ARG A 50 3.58 3.32 -5.15
C ARG A 50 2.45 4.26 -4.77
N THR A 51 1.59 4.59 -5.72
CA THR A 51 0.38 5.38 -5.49
C THR A 51 -0.69 4.55 -4.79
N GLY A 52 -1.38 5.15 -3.82
CA GLY A 52 -2.46 4.49 -3.07
C GLY A 52 -2.95 5.33 -1.91
N TRP A 53 -3.44 4.66 -0.88
CA TRP A 53 -4.00 5.31 0.32
C TRP A 53 -3.50 4.63 1.58
N TYR A 54 -3.42 5.40 2.65
CA TYR A 54 -3.27 4.85 3.97
C TYR A 54 -4.61 4.71 4.66
N LEU A 55 -4.84 3.54 5.26
CA LEU A 55 -5.95 3.31 6.16
C LEU A 55 -5.40 3.28 7.57
N THR A 56 -5.88 4.19 8.41
CA THR A 56 -5.38 4.37 9.78
C THR A 56 -6.50 4.05 10.76
N GLY A 57 -6.22 3.11 11.66
CA GLY A 57 -7.04 2.81 12.83
C GLY A 57 -6.33 3.33 14.10
N GLU A 58 -6.72 2.83 15.26
CA GLU A 58 -6.13 3.27 16.54
C GLU A 58 -4.65 2.88 16.66
N ASN A 59 -4.33 1.61 16.40
CA ASN A 59 -3.00 1.05 16.65
C ASN A 59 -2.25 0.64 15.38
N ASN A 60 -2.94 0.61 14.24
CA ASN A 60 -2.41 0.07 13.00
C ASN A 60 -2.63 1.02 11.83
N ARG A 61 -1.68 0.97 10.89
CA ARG A 61 -1.77 1.64 9.61
C ARG A 61 -1.48 0.65 8.49
N PHE A 62 -2.28 0.74 7.44
CA PHE A 62 -2.14 -0.08 6.24
C PHE A 62 -1.95 0.83 5.04
N PHE A 63 -1.14 0.40 4.08
CA PHE A 63 -1.07 1.00 2.76
C PHE A 63 -1.78 0.12 1.75
N CYS A 64 -2.76 0.68 1.05
CA CYS A 64 -3.52 0.00 0.01
C CYS A 64 -3.16 0.63 -1.34
N PRO A 65 -2.52 -0.11 -2.26
CA PRO A 65 -2.09 0.44 -3.54
C PRO A 65 -3.29 0.62 -4.48
N LEU A 66 -3.20 1.64 -5.35
CA LEU A 66 -4.09 1.78 -6.50
C LEU A 66 -3.80 0.69 -7.53
N THR A 67 -4.85 0.10 -8.10
CA THR A 67 -4.74 -0.90 -9.18
C THR A 67 -5.35 -0.45 -10.50
N ALA A 68 -6.13 0.66 -10.51
CA ALA A 68 -6.69 1.19 -11.75
C ALA A 68 -5.58 1.69 -12.69
N ARG A 69 -5.67 1.33 -13.97
CA ARG A 69 -4.77 1.81 -15.03
C ARG A 69 -5.33 3.02 -15.77
N TYR A 70 -6.65 3.15 -15.78
CA TYR A 70 -7.37 4.26 -16.38
C TYR A 70 -8.21 4.96 -15.32
N VAL A 71 -8.43 6.25 -15.50
CA VAL A 71 -9.29 7.07 -14.64
C VAL A 71 -10.10 8.02 -15.50
N VAL A 72 -11.29 8.37 -15.05
CA VAL A 72 -12.08 9.43 -15.71
C VAL A 72 -11.62 10.78 -15.17
N LEU A 73 -11.06 11.62 -16.05
CA LEU A 73 -10.66 12.99 -15.71
C LEU A 73 -11.86 13.93 -15.75
N ASN A 74 -12.67 13.80 -16.80
CA ASN A 74 -13.94 14.49 -17.00
C ASN A 74 -14.85 13.62 -17.91
N GLY A 75 -16.02 14.12 -18.32
CA GLY A 75 -16.95 13.36 -19.14
C GLY A 75 -16.40 12.85 -20.49
N GLN A 76 -15.43 13.56 -21.06
CA GLN A 76 -14.87 13.30 -22.40
C GLN A 76 -13.43 12.76 -22.36
N THR A 77 -12.73 12.90 -21.24
CA THR A 77 -11.30 12.60 -21.13
C THR A 77 -11.04 11.46 -20.15
N LEU A 78 -10.36 10.43 -20.64
CA LEU A 78 -9.73 9.38 -19.83
C LEU A 78 -8.28 9.75 -19.55
N GLY A 79 -7.79 9.36 -18.37
CA GLY A 79 -6.39 9.44 -17.99
C GLY A 79 -5.80 8.04 -17.91
N PHE A 80 -4.75 7.75 -18.67
CA PHE A 80 -3.92 6.56 -18.49
C PHE A 80 -2.82 6.84 -17.46
N ILE A 81 -2.81 6.06 -16.38
CA ILE A 81 -1.82 6.17 -15.31
C ILE A 81 -0.57 5.37 -15.71
N GLN A 82 0.53 6.08 -15.95
CA GLN A 82 1.83 5.48 -16.20
C GLN A 82 2.43 4.89 -14.92
N PRO A 83 3.35 3.92 -15.01
CA PRO A 83 4.09 3.40 -13.86
C PRO A 83 4.83 4.49 -13.04
N SER A 84 5.21 5.59 -13.70
CA SER A 84 5.81 6.78 -13.06
C SER A 84 4.83 7.61 -12.22
N GLY A 85 3.52 7.32 -12.28
CA GLY A 85 2.46 8.10 -11.65
C GLY A 85 1.95 9.29 -12.48
N ARG A 86 2.57 9.56 -13.65
CA ARG A 86 2.06 10.55 -14.61
C ARG A 86 0.77 10.07 -15.23
N ILE A 87 -0.12 11.01 -15.57
CA ILE A 87 -1.38 10.73 -16.26
C ILE A 87 -1.27 11.27 -17.68
N MET A 88 -1.50 10.40 -18.66
CA MET A 88 -1.66 10.79 -20.07
C MET A 88 -3.13 10.90 -20.41
N GLU A 89 -3.52 11.99 -21.07
CA GLU A 89 -4.91 12.21 -21.46
C GLU A 89 -5.24 11.48 -22.77
N LEU A 90 -6.44 10.92 -22.82
CA LEU A 90 -7.00 10.19 -23.95
C LEU A 90 -8.44 10.66 -24.16
N ASP A 91 -8.87 10.76 -25.42
CA ASP A 91 -10.27 10.96 -25.73
C ASP A 91 -11.06 9.69 -25.39
N ARG A 92 -12.09 9.83 -24.56
CA ARG A 92 -12.90 8.72 -24.07
C ARG A 92 -13.70 8.06 -25.18
N ALA A 93 -14.30 8.86 -26.07
CA ALA A 93 -15.17 8.33 -27.12
C ALA A 93 -14.34 7.54 -28.15
N VAL A 94 -13.15 8.05 -28.50
CA VAL A 94 -12.20 7.33 -29.36
C VAL A 94 -11.77 6.03 -28.69
N PHE A 95 -11.38 6.08 -27.41
CA PHE A 95 -10.95 4.88 -26.69
C PHE A 95 -12.06 3.82 -26.64
N GLU A 96 -13.27 4.17 -26.22
CA GLU A 96 -14.40 3.24 -26.12
C GLU A 96 -14.80 2.66 -27.48
N LYS A 97 -14.78 3.48 -28.54
CA LYS A 97 -15.02 3.02 -29.92
C LYS A 97 -13.98 2.01 -30.37
N THR A 98 -12.69 2.25 -30.09
CA THR A 98 -11.60 1.34 -30.44
C THR A 98 -11.62 0.06 -29.58
N ALA A 99 -11.97 0.19 -28.30
CA ALA A 99 -12.02 -0.94 -27.37
C ALA A 99 -13.26 -1.83 -27.58
N GLY A 100 -14.34 -1.28 -28.15
CA GLY A 100 -15.59 -2.01 -28.39
C GLY A 100 -16.47 -2.17 -27.15
N TYR A 101 -16.19 -1.42 -26.07
CA TYR A 101 -16.99 -1.44 -24.83
C TYR A 101 -16.90 -0.09 -24.10
N THR A 102 -17.92 0.18 -23.27
CA THR A 102 -17.93 1.36 -22.39
C THR A 102 -17.06 1.10 -21.17
N ILE A 103 -16.09 1.98 -20.92
CA ILE A 103 -15.18 1.82 -19.80
C ILE A 103 -15.87 2.31 -18.50
N THR A 104 -15.72 1.54 -17.41
CA THR A 104 -16.33 1.87 -16.09
C THR A 104 -15.24 2.08 -15.05
N GLU A 105 -14.49 3.17 -15.22
CA GLU A 105 -13.33 3.53 -14.39
C GLU A 105 -13.66 4.59 -13.35
N PRO A 106 -12.86 4.73 -12.29
CA PRO A 106 -13.15 5.69 -11.23
C PRO A 106 -12.82 7.10 -11.68
N HIS A 107 -13.54 8.08 -11.13
CA HIS A 107 -13.18 9.48 -11.30
C HIS A 107 -11.93 9.82 -10.49
N ILE A 108 -10.98 10.51 -11.13
CA ILE A 108 -9.73 10.93 -10.47
C ILE A 108 -9.99 11.81 -9.24
N ARG A 109 -11.09 12.58 -9.26
CA ARG A 109 -11.50 13.45 -8.15
C ARG A 109 -11.78 12.62 -6.88
N ASP A 110 -12.52 11.53 -7.01
CA ASP A 110 -12.87 10.66 -5.88
C ASP A 110 -11.64 9.91 -5.36
N LEU A 111 -10.79 9.42 -6.27
CA LEU A 111 -9.52 8.79 -5.91
C LEU A 111 -8.64 9.73 -5.08
N ARG A 112 -8.40 10.95 -5.58
CA ARG A 112 -7.60 11.99 -4.90
C ARG A 112 -8.20 12.35 -3.53
N ALA A 113 -9.52 12.39 -3.44
CA ALA A 113 -10.23 12.68 -2.20
C ALA A 113 -10.22 11.54 -1.17
N GLY A 114 -9.63 10.37 -1.48
CA GLY A 114 -9.59 9.24 -0.56
C GLY A 114 -10.87 8.41 -0.55
N ARG A 115 -11.64 8.45 -1.64
CA ARG A 115 -12.90 7.69 -1.81
C ARG A 115 -12.79 6.65 -2.92
N PRO A 116 -11.79 5.75 -2.91
CA PRO A 116 -11.71 4.73 -3.94
C PRO A 116 -12.80 3.67 -3.75
N HIS A 117 -13.30 3.15 -4.86
CA HIS A 117 -14.07 1.91 -4.82
C HIS A 117 -13.12 0.74 -4.62
N ALA A 118 -13.50 -0.22 -3.77
CA ALA A 118 -12.68 -1.38 -3.42
C ALA A 118 -12.12 -2.17 -4.63
N LYS A 119 -12.83 -2.21 -5.78
CA LYS A 119 -12.38 -2.89 -7.00
C LYS A 119 -11.08 -2.30 -7.58
N PHE A 120 -10.75 -1.06 -7.25
CA PHE A 120 -9.55 -0.35 -7.71
C PHE A 120 -8.45 -0.27 -6.64
N VAL A 121 -8.63 -1.01 -5.55
CA VAL A 121 -7.71 -1.05 -4.42
C VAL A 121 -7.13 -2.44 -4.30
N GLY A 122 -5.80 -2.54 -4.34
CA GLY A 122 -5.10 -3.80 -4.14
C GLY A 122 -5.09 -4.24 -2.68
N ARG A 123 -4.46 -5.38 -2.41
CA ARG A 123 -4.28 -5.88 -1.04
C ARG A 123 -3.58 -4.84 -0.18
N CYS A 124 -4.16 -4.58 0.99
CA CYS A 124 -3.64 -3.61 1.95
C CYS A 124 -2.57 -4.28 2.80
N LEU A 125 -1.39 -3.68 2.86
CA LEU A 125 -0.28 -4.20 3.65
C LEU A 125 -0.04 -3.31 4.86
N ARG A 126 0.16 -3.92 6.03
CA ARG A 126 0.52 -3.20 7.24
C ARG A 126 1.85 -2.44 7.03
N GLN A 127 1.95 -1.26 7.62
CA GLN A 127 3.09 -0.34 7.51
C GLN A 127 3.61 0.07 8.89
#